data_AF-A0A137NQY5-F1
#
_entry.id   AF-A0A137NQY5-F1
#
_cell.length_a   1.000
_cell.length_b   1.000
_cell.length_c   1.000
_cell.angle_alpha   90.00
_cell.angle_beta   90.00
_cell.angle_gamma   90.00
#
_symmetry.space_group_name_H-M   'P 1'
#
loop_
_entity.id
_entity.type
_entity.pdbx_description
1 polymer ?
#
loop_
_entity_poly.entity_id
_entity_poly.type
_entity_poly.pdbx_seq_one_letter_code
_entity_poly.pdbx_strand_id
1 'polypeptide(L)' 'FLQPVDITVVDDYLTVIKQPMDLSTMRKKIDNREYTHIDQFKEDLILLCNNAMTYNGPDTLYYKEASKLKE' A
#
# COMPACT_ATOMS: atom_id res chain seq x y z
N PHE A 1 2.16 -5.26 -3.74
CA PHE A 1 2.00 -5.29 -2.27
C PHE A 1 3.31 -5.51 -1.53
N LEU A 2 4.13 -6.52 -1.89
CA LEU A 2 5.32 -6.88 -1.09
C LEU A 2 6.44 -5.83 -1.10
N GLN A 3 6.74 -5.27 -2.27
CA GLN A 3 7.79 -4.28 -2.48
C GLN A 3 7.18 -2.96 -2.96
N PRO A 4 7.92 -1.83 -2.83
CA PRO A 4 7.52 -0.57 -3.41
C PRO A 4 7.29 -0.72 -4.93
N VAL A 5 6.38 0.08 -5.47
CA VAL A 5 6.20 0.17 -6.93
C VAL A 5 7.46 0.80 -7.54
N ASP A 6 8.00 0.16 -8.58
CA ASP A 6 9.12 0.71 -9.33
C ASP A 6 8.64 1.84 -10.25
N ILE A 7 8.91 3.08 -9.82
CA ILE A 7 8.50 4.30 -10.53
C ILE A 7 9.27 4.54 -11.84
N THR A 8 10.34 3.77 -12.10
CA THR A 8 11.02 3.82 -13.40
C THR A 8 10.28 3.00 -14.45
N VAL A 9 9.46 2.05 -14.01
CA VAL A 9 8.60 1.20 -14.85
C VAL A 9 7.16 1.73 -14.90
N VAL A 10 6.69 2.30 -13.79
CA VAL A 10 5.34 2.87 -13.64
C VAL A 10 5.46 4.36 -13.31
N ASP A 11 5.70 5.16 -14.34
CA ASP A 11 6.09 6.57 -14.24
C ASP A 11 4.96 7.49 -13.71
N ASP A 12 3.71 7.16 -13.99
CA ASP A 12 2.54 7.91 -13.54
C ASP A 12 2.12 7.60 -12.09
N TYR A 13 2.71 6.58 -11.45
CA TYR A 13 2.23 6.08 -10.14
C TYR A 13 2.18 7.19 -9.07
N LEU A 14 3.23 8.02 -8.98
CA LEU A 14 3.30 9.11 -8.00
C LEU A 14 2.44 10.34 -8.37
N THR A 15 1.99 10.41 -9.62
CA THR A 15 1.02 11.44 -10.04
C THR A 15 -0.36 11.14 -9.48
N VAL A 16 -0.71 9.86 -9.31
CA VAL A 16 -1.98 9.39 -8.76
C VAL A 16 -1.88 9.16 -7.25
N ILE A 17 -0.86 8.40 -6.80
CA ILE A 17 -0.69 7.98 -5.42
C ILE A 17 0.27 8.92 -4.68
N LYS A 18 -0.25 9.62 -3.67
CA LYS A 18 0.49 10.66 -2.93
C LYS A 18 1.27 10.14 -1.72
N GLN A 19 0.85 9.01 -1.17
CA GLN A 19 1.52 8.38 -0.02
C GLN A 19 1.70 6.89 -0.33
N PRO A 20 2.75 6.52 -1.09
CA PRO A 20 3.04 5.12 -1.38
C PRO A 20 3.23 4.30 -0.11
N MET A 21 2.74 3.06 -0.14
CA MET A 21 2.93 2.10 0.94
C MET A 21 3.06 0.68 0.36
N ASP A 22 3.84 -0.16 1.03
CA ASP A 22 4.08 -1.56 0.71
C ASP A 22 4.47 -2.34 1.97
N LEU A 23 4.36 -3.67 1.92
CA LEU A 23 4.58 -4.53 3.08
C LEU A 23 6.05 -4.54 3.54
N SER A 24 7.03 -4.33 2.67
CA SER A 24 8.44 -4.22 3.07
C SER A 24 8.70 -2.91 3.83
N THR A 25 8.04 -1.82 3.44
CA THR A 25 8.07 -0.55 4.17
C THR A 25 7.40 -0.70 5.54
N MET A 26 6.21 -1.30 5.60
CA MET A 26 5.56 -1.60 6.88
C MET A 26 6.43 -2.49 7.76
N ARG A 27 7.13 -3.47 7.19
CA ARG A 27 8.06 -4.33 7.93
C ARG A 27 9.21 -3.53 8.53
N LYS A 28 9.83 -2.64 7.75
CA LYS A 28 10.89 -1.73 8.26
C LYS A 28 10.37 -0.87 9.41
N LYS A 29 9.14 -0.34 9.31
CA LYS A 29 8.50 0.44 10.38
C LYS A 29 8.29 -0.37 11.66
N ILE A 30 7.94 -1.66 11.56
CA ILE A 30 7.90 -2.59 12.71
C ILE A 30 9.30 -2.74 13.32
N ASP A 31 10.30 -3.08 12.50
CA ASP A 31 11.66 -3.37 12.96
C ASP A 31 12.30 -2.12 13.63
N ASN A 32 11.95 -0.93 13.15
CA ASN A 32 12.37 0.36 13.71
C ASN A 32 11.52 0.87 14.90
N ARG A 33 10.48 0.12 15.31
CA ARG A 33 9.52 0.52 16.37
C ARG A 33 8.80 1.84 16.07
N GLU A 34 8.54 2.14 14.81
CA GLU A 34 7.82 3.35 14.38
C GLU A 34 6.31 3.26 14.63
N TYR A 35 5.77 2.05 14.73
CA TYR A 35 4.40 1.83 15.19
C TYR A 35 4.34 1.78 16.72
N THR A 36 3.96 2.88 17.34
CA THR A 36 3.76 2.95 18.80
C THR A 36 2.40 2.42 19.23
N HIS A 37 1.44 2.37 18.30
CA HIS A 37 0.10 1.84 18.51
C HIS A 37 -0.32 0.95 17.34
N ILE A 38 -1.12 -0.08 17.62
CA ILE A 38 -1.63 -1.00 16.59
C ILE A 38 -2.42 -0.28 15.50
N ASP A 39 -3.08 0.84 15.83
CA ASP A 39 -3.88 1.59 14.87
C ASP A 39 -3.02 2.26 13.79
N GLN A 40 -1.78 2.66 14.08
CA GLN A 40 -0.86 3.19 13.06
C GLN A 40 -0.45 2.10 12.05
N PHE A 41 -0.29 0.86 12.51
CA PHE A 41 -0.07 -0.28 11.61
C PHE A 41 -1.29 -0.54 10.73
N LYS A 42 -2.51 -0.48 11.32
CA LYS A 42 -3.76 -0.63 10.56
C LYS A 42 -3.95 0.48 9.55
N GLU A 43 -3.60 1.72 9.88
CA GLU A 43 -3.66 2.87 8.97
C GLU A 43 -2.80 2.63 7.73
N ASP A 44 -1.56 2.14 7.90
CA ASP A 44 -0.70 1.80 6.77
C ASP A 44 -1.20 0.59 5.96
N LEU A 45 -1.81 -0.40 6.62
CA LEU A 45 -2.45 -1.53 5.93
C LEU A 45 -3.64 -1.06 5.07
N ILE A 46 -4.47 -0.17 5.62
CA ILE A 46 -5.60 0.43 4.91
C ILE A 46 -5.09 1.32 3.77
N LEU A 47 -4.02 2.09 3.99
CA LEU A 47 -3.38 2.92 2.98
C LEU A 47 -2.85 2.07 1.81
N LEU A 48 -2.18 0.96 2.10
CA LEU A 48 -1.74 -0.02 1.10
C LEU A 48 -2.90 -0.49 0.21
N CYS A 49 -4.01 -0.91 0.82
CA CYS A 49 -5.20 -1.36 0.10
C CYS A 49 -5.85 -0.23 -0.70
N ASN A 50 -6.01 0.95 -0.10
CA ASN A 50 -6.60 2.11 -0.76
C ASN A 50 -5.77 2.53 -1.97
N ASN A 51 -4.44 2.59 -1.86
CA ASN A 51 -3.56 2.92 -2.98
C ASN A 51 -3.71 1.93 -4.14
N ALA A 52 -3.80 0.64 -3.83
CA ALA A 52 -4.02 -0.39 -4.85
C ALA A 52 -5.40 -0.22 -5.53
N MET A 53 -6.45 0.09 -4.76
CA MET A 53 -7.80 0.31 -5.29
C MET A 53 -7.97 1.65 -6.03
N THR A 54 -7.18 2.67 -5.68
CA THR A 54 -7.20 3.97 -6.36
C THR A 54 -6.45 3.93 -7.69
N TYR A 55 -5.30 3.26 -7.74
CA TYR A 55 -4.50 3.19 -8.96
C TYR A 55 -5.02 2.16 -9.96
N ASN A 56 -5.50 1.01 -9.48
CA ASN A 56 -5.93 -0.09 -10.35
C ASN A 56 -7.45 -0.09 -10.54
N GLY A 57 -7.94 -0.39 -11.74
CA GLY A 57 -9.38 -0.51 -11.99
C GLY A 57 -10.04 -1.69 -11.26
N PRO A 58 -11.36 -1.63 -10.98
CA PRO A 58 -12.09 -2.62 -10.17
C PRO A 58 -12.05 -4.06 -10.71
N ASP A 59 -11.87 -4.22 -12.02
CA ASP A 59 -11.81 -5.54 -12.66
C ASP A 59 -10.45 -6.22 -12.54
N THR A 60 -9.41 -5.49 -12.15
CA THR A 60 -8.05 -6.01 -12.03
C THR A 60 -7.90 -6.94 -10.83
N LEU A 61 -6.95 -7.88 -10.93
CA LEU A 61 -6.58 -8.74 -9.81
C LEU A 61 -6.16 -7.92 -8.59
N TYR A 62 -5.37 -6.86 -8.80
CA TYR A 62 -4.84 -6.03 -7.72
C TYR A 62 -5.93 -5.32 -6.91
N TYR A 63 -6.95 -4.79 -7.58
CA TYR A 63 -8.08 -4.18 -6.89
C TYR A 63 -8.86 -5.22 -6.08
N LYS A 64 -9.17 -6.37 -6.68
CA LYS A 64 -9.95 -7.44 -6.02
C LYS A 64 -9.24 -7.98 -4.80
N GLU A 65 -7.94 -8.22 -4.87
CA GLU A 65 -7.15 -8.69 -3.73
C GLU A 65 -6.99 -7.61 -2.65
N ALA A 66 -6.82 -6.33 -3.02
CA ALA A 66 -6.81 -5.23 -2.06
C ALA A 66 -8.16 -5.07 -1.32
N SER A 67 -9.27 -5.23 -2.04
CA SER A 67 -10.61 -5.16 -1.46
C SER A 67 -10.82 -6.26 -0.43
N LYS A 68 -10.44 -7.51 -0.75
CA LYS A 68 -10.53 -8.64 0.18
C LYS A 68 -9.63 -8.48 1.40
N LEU A 69 -8.43 -7.92 1.25
CA LEU A 69 -7.50 -7.69 2.35
C LEU A 69 -7.97 -6.59 3.32
N LYS A 70 -8.80 -5.67 2.82
CA LYS A 70 -9.33 -4.55 3.60
C LYS A 70 -10.54 -4.93 4.45
N GLU A 71 -11.26 -6.00 4.10
CA GLU A 71 -12.39 -6.57 4.86
C GLU A 71 -11.93 -7.27 6.16
#